data_AF-A0A1I3AY76-F1
#
_entry.id   AF-A0A1I3AY76-F1
#
_cell.length_a   1.000
_cell.length_b   1.000
_cell.length_c   1.000
_cell.angle_alpha   90.00
_cell.angle_beta   90.00
_cell.angle_gamma   90.00
#
_symmetry.space_group_name_H-M   'P 1'
#
loop_
_entity.id
_entity.type
_entity.pdbx_description
1 polymer ?
#
loop_
_entity_poly.entity_id
_entity_poly.type
_entity_poly.pdbx_seq_one_letter_code
_entity_poly.pdbx_strand_id
1 'polypeptide(L)'
;MAQLTTPETAPLFDKRLLGTWISDRRRTFLNWKPNPGVKPAMAQKFKNLFGKMTVRYSPKYFFVETRFDFYPGLEPSPDKKKYEVIAKDQSSVVIRFRYEDPMMQNIFGSEVIRQIHFDGEIGYYITVQSGLTEYFRKIS
;
A
#
# COMPACT_ATOMS: atom_id res chain seq x y z
N MET A 1 -17.66 6.62 38.09
CA MET A 1 -16.97 6.10 36.88
C MET A 1 -17.37 6.99 35.71
N ALA A 2 -16.47 7.85 35.22
CA ALA A 2 -16.76 8.76 34.13
C ALA A 2 -16.57 8.02 32.79
N GLN A 3 -17.63 7.94 31.99
CA GLN A 3 -17.54 7.46 30.61
C GLN A 3 -16.81 8.52 29.78
N LEU A 4 -15.62 8.17 29.31
CA LEU A 4 -14.91 8.92 28.28
C LEU A 4 -15.66 8.70 26.96
N THR A 5 -16.60 9.58 26.65
CA THR A 5 -17.17 9.70 25.31
C THR A 5 -16.14 10.39 24.43
N THR A 6 -15.37 9.60 23.68
CA THR A 6 -14.52 10.13 22.60
C THR A 6 -15.44 10.86 21.62
N PRO A 7 -15.22 12.16 21.34
CA PRO A 7 -16.02 12.84 20.34
C PRO A 7 -15.82 12.10 19.01
N GLU A 8 -16.92 11.74 18.37
CA GLU A 8 -16.95 11.15 17.04
C GLU A 8 -16.53 12.22 16.02
N THR A 9 -15.24 12.56 16.03
CA THR A 9 -14.62 13.40 15.00
C THR A 9 -14.83 12.71 13.67
N ALA A 10 -15.37 13.45 12.69
CA ALA A 10 -15.52 12.97 11.32
C ALA A 10 -14.23 12.26 10.87
N PRO A 11 -14.33 11.11 10.19
CA PRO A 11 -13.16 10.32 9.84
C PRO A 11 -12.14 11.18 9.10
N LEU A 12 -10.93 11.23 9.63
CA LEU A 12 -9.86 12.02 9.05
C LEU A 12 -9.65 11.53 7.62
N PHE A 13 -9.60 12.48 6.70
CA PHE A 13 -9.42 12.22 5.28
C PHE A 13 -8.27 13.07 4.74
N ASP A 14 -7.60 12.56 3.70
CA ASP A 14 -6.53 13.27 3.01
C ASP A 14 -6.71 13.22 1.49
N LYS A 15 -6.96 14.40 0.90
CA LYS A 15 -7.17 14.55 -0.54
C LYS A 15 -5.96 14.12 -1.38
N ARG A 16 -4.75 14.12 -0.82
CA ARG A 16 -3.53 13.72 -1.54
C ARG A 16 -3.54 12.24 -1.89
N LEU A 17 -4.28 11.40 -1.16
CA LEU A 17 -4.42 9.99 -1.49
C LEU A 17 -5.28 9.76 -2.74
N LEU A 18 -6.25 10.62 -3.02
CA LEU A 18 -7.26 10.37 -4.05
C LEU A 18 -6.65 10.16 -5.43
N GLY A 19 -7.27 9.24 -6.16
CA GLY A 19 -6.88 8.88 -7.51
C GLY A 19 -6.33 7.47 -7.59
N THR A 20 -5.69 7.18 -8.71
CA THR A 20 -5.11 5.88 -9.02
C THR A 20 -3.60 6.00 -9.08
N TRP A 21 -2.93 5.04 -8.46
CA TRP A 21 -1.49 4.97 -8.29
C TRP A 21 -0.99 3.64 -8.81
N ILE A 22 0.10 3.66 -9.55
CA ILE A 22 0.74 2.43 -10.03
C ILE A 22 2.12 2.29 -9.42
N SER A 23 2.47 1.07 -9.04
CA SER A 23 3.81 0.70 -8.60
C SER A 23 4.85 1.15 -9.64
N ASP A 24 5.86 1.90 -9.20
CA ASP A 24 6.98 2.35 -10.01
C ASP A 24 8.16 1.40 -9.79
N ARG A 25 8.20 0.37 -10.64
CA ARG A 25 9.27 -0.64 -10.63
C ARG A 25 10.65 0.01 -10.74
N ARG A 26 10.80 1.02 -11.60
CA ARG A 26 12.10 1.64 -11.89
C ARG A 26 12.64 2.31 -10.63
N ARG A 27 11.81 3.12 -9.96
CA ARG A 27 12.20 3.82 -8.72
C ARG A 27 12.40 2.87 -7.56
N THR A 28 11.53 1.87 -7.41
CA THR A 28 11.62 0.84 -6.36
C THR A 28 12.96 0.12 -6.39
N PHE A 29 13.49 -0.20 -7.57
CA PHE A 29 14.75 -0.92 -7.70
C PHE A 29 15.99 -0.06 -7.92
N LEU A 30 15.85 1.26 -8.02
CA LEU A 30 17.00 2.17 -8.05
C LEU A 30 17.78 2.12 -6.73
N ASN A 31 17.05 2.03 -5.61
CA ASN A 31 17.61 2.08 -4.26
C ASN A 31 17.61 0.72 -3.54
N TRP A 32 17.10 -0.33 -4.17
CA TRP A 32 17.06 -1.67 -3.57
C TRP A 32 18.38 -2.41 -3.75
N LYS A 33 18.94 -2.89 -2.64
CA LYS A 33 20.06 -3.83 -2.64
C LYS A 33 19.55 -5.20 -2.19
N PRO A 34 19.72 -6.26 -2.99
CA PRO A 34 19.39 -7.61 -2.55
C PRO A 34 20.26 -7.99 -1.35
N ASN A 35 19.70 -8.78 -0.44
CA ASN A 35 20.46 -9.32 0.68
C ASN A 35 21.67 -10.15 0.18
N PRO A 36 22.79 -10.15 0.92
CA PRO A 36 23.90 -11.05 0.64
C PRO A 36 23.41 -12.50 0.49
N GLY A 37 23.83 -13.20 -0.56
CA GLY A 37 23.46 -14.60 -0.83
C GLY A 37 22.22 -14.82 -1.68
N VAL A 38 21.47 -13.78 -2.06
CA VAL A 38 20.35 -13.93 -3.00
C VAL A 38 20.87 -14.25 -4.40
N LYS A 39 20.45 -15.40 -4.96
CA LYS A 39 20.81 -15.80 -6.32
C LYS A 39 20.26 -14.79 -7.36
N PRO A 40 21.00 -14.45 -8.43
CA PRO A 40 20.55 -13.50 -9.45
C PRO A 40 19.18 -13.83 -10.05
N ALA A 41 18.89 -15.12 -10.28
CA ALA A 41 17.60 -15.57 -10.80
C ALA A 41 16.43 -15.28 -9.83
N MET A 42 16.65 -15.40 -8.51
CA MET A 42 15.65 -15.06 -7.50
C MET A 42 15.44 -13.55 -7.44
N ALA A 43 16.52 -12.76 -7.48
CA ALA A 43 16.43 -11.31 -7.51
C ALA A 43 15.65 -10.83 -8.74
N GLN A 44 15.86 -11.45 -9.92
CA GLN A 44 15.13 -11.11 -11.13
C GLN A 44 13.64 -11.49 -11.04
N LYS A 45 13.32 -12.67 -10.50
CA LYS A 45 11.92 -13.07 -10.24
C LYS A 45 11.23 -12.08 -9.31
N PHE A 46 11.89 -11.69 -8.21
CA PHE A 46 11.37 -10.69 -7.29
C PHE A 46 11.15 -9.34 -7.97
N LYS A 47 12.10 -8.88 -8.81
CA LYS A 47 11.96 -7.65 -9.60
C LYS A 47 10.74 -7.64 -10.51
N ASN A 48 10.36 -8.79 -11.04
CA ASN A 48 9.21 -8.91 -11.94
C ASN A 48 7.86 -8.85 -11.22
N LEU A 49 7.84 -8.83 -9.88
CA LEU A 49 6.61 -8.66 -9.11
C LEU A 49 6.15 -7.18 -9.05
N PHE A 50 7.08 -6.23 -9.18
CA PHE A 50 6.76 -4.81 -9.04
C PHE A 50 6.42 -4.18 -10.39
N GLY A 51 5.71 -3.05 -10.34
CA GLY A 51 5.19 -2.38 -11.53
C GLY A 51 3.86 -2.93 -12.05
N LYS A 52 3.33 -3.97 -11.40
CA LYS A 52 2.06 -4.64 -11.78
C LYS A 52 0.90 -4.34 -10.82
N MET A 53 1.18 -3.67 -9.71
CA MET A 53 0.19 -3.31 -8.70
C MET A 53 -0.33 -1.90 -8.96
N THR A 54 -1.66 -1.77 -8.98
CA THR A 54 -2.39 -0.53 -9.04
C THR A 54 -3.20 -0.38 -7.76
N VAL A 55 -3.18 0.82 -7.16
CA VAL A 55 -3.95 1.16 -5.98
C VAL A 55 -4.81 2.38 -6.29
N ARG A 56 -6.13 2.25 -6.16
CA ARG A 56 -7.05 3.38 -6.32
C ARG A 56 -7.62 3.77 -4.97
N TYR A 57 -7.44 5.02 -4.56
CA TYR A 57 -8.02 5.56 -3.33
C TYR A 57 -9.26 6.38 -3.62
N SER A 58 -10.29 6.12 -2.83
CA SER A 58 -11.49 6.93 -2.67
C SER A 58 -11.53 7.49 -1.24
N PRO A 59 -12.49 8.36 -0.87
CA PRO A 59 -12.56 8.91 0.48
C PRO A 59 -12.69 7.88 1.62
N LYS A 60 -13.24 6.69 1.35
CA LYS A 60 -13.51 5.66 2.38
C LYS A 60 -12.87 4.31 2.11
N TYR A 61 -12.45 4.07 0.88
CA TYR A 61 -11.95 2.78 0.43
C TYR A 61 -10.73 2.93 -0.43
N PHE A 62 -9.85 1.95 -0.41
CA PHE A 62 -8.88 1.74 -1.48
C PHE A 62 -9.12 0.40 -2.14
N PHE A 63 -8.72 0.32 -3.40
CA PHE A 63 -8.87 -0.85 -4.25
C PHE A 63 -7.48 -1.24 -4.71
N VAL A 64 -7.08 -2.49 -4.52
CA VAL A 64 -5.80 -3.00 -4.98
C VAL A 64 -6.06 -3.96 -6.13
N GLU A 65 -5.45 -3.69 -7.27
CA GLU A 65 -5.43 -4.57 -8.42
C GLU A 65 -4.00 -5.01 -8.67
N THR A 66 -3.78 -6.31 -8.71
CA THR A 66 -2.47 -6.87 -9.03
C THR A 66 -2.57 -7.77 -10.25
N ARG A 67 -1.81 -7.45 -11.29
CA ARG A 67 -1.68 -8.32 -12.46
C ARG A 67 -0.63 -9.40 -12.19
N PHE A 68 -0.90 -10.25 -11.21
CA PHE A 68 -0.04 -11.40 -10.91
C PHE A 68 -0.55 -12.62 -11.67
N ASP A 69 0.25 -13.11 -12.62
CA ASP A 69 -0.03 -14.31 -13.42
C ASP A 69 0.05 -15.61 -12.58
N PHE A 70 0.05 -15.51 -11.24
CA PHE A 70 0.32 -16.64 -10.33
C PHE A 70 -0.87 -17.60 -10.19
N TYR A 71 -2.08 -17.18 -10.58
CA TYR A 71 -3.28 -18.01 -10.54
C TYR A 71 -4.02 -17.94 -11.89
N PRO A 72 -3.66 -18.79 -12.87
CA PRO A 72 -4.45 -18.91 -14.10
C PRO A 72 -5.90 -19.29 -13.75
N GLY A 73 -6.87 -18.46 -14.16
CA GLY A 73 -8.30 -18.71 -13.98
C GLY A 73 -8.99 -17.88 -12.88
N LEU A 74 -8.27 -17.06 -12.12
CA LEU A 74 -8.88 -16.04 -11.26
C LEU A 74 -8.98 -14.72 -12.03
N GLU A 75 -10.21 -14.31 -12.33
CA GLU A 75 -10.48 -12.96 -12.81
C GLU A 75 -9.93 -11.95 -11.79
N PRO A 76 -9.17 -10.93 -12.23
CA PRO A 76 -8.63 -9.92 -11.34
C PRO A 76 -9.79 -9.07 -10.78
N SER A 77 -10.29 -9.45 -9.62
CA SER A 77 -11.21 -8.61 -8.84
C SER A 77 -10.39 -7.63 -7.98
N PRO A 78 -10.66 -6.32 -8.06
CA PRO A 78 -10.02 -5.35 -7.17
C PRO A 78 -10.32 -5.68 -5.72
N ASP A 79 -9.27 -5.91 -4.93
CA ASP A 79 -9.39 -6.14 -3.50
C ASP A 79 -9.71 -4.80 -2.82
N LYS A 80 -10.98 -4.63 -2.47
CA LYS A 80 -11.55 -3.42 -1.87
C LYS A 80 -11.39 -3.47 -0.36
N LYS A 81 -10.77 -2.44 0.22
CA LYS A 81 -10.60 -2.30 1.67
C LYS A 81 -11.09 -0.96 2.16
N LYS A 82 -11.85 -0.96 3.26
CA LYS A 82 -12.13 0.25 4.03
C LYS A 82 -10.86 0.67 4.75
N TYR A 83 -10.58 1.97 4.75
CA TYR A 83 -9.44 2.52 5.50
C TYR A 83 -9.84 3.81 6.22
N GLU A 84 -9.02 4.18 7.20
CA GLU A 84 -9.11 5.42 7.94
C GLU A 84 -7.76 6.11 7.92
N VAL A 85 -7.72 7.43 7.74
CA VAL A 85 -6.50 8.18 8.05
C VAL A 85 -6.50 8.41 9.55
N ILE A 86 -5.41 8.07 10.24
CA ILE A 86 -5.30 8.19 11.70
C ILE A 86 -4.28 9.25 12.13
N ALA A 87 -3.38 9.65 11.22
CA ALA A 87 -2.48 10.78 11.39
C ALA A 87 -2.07 11.34 10.03
N LYS A 88 -1.70 12.63 9.98
CA LYS A 88 -1.15 13.27 8.78
C LYS A 88 -0.31 14.47 9.13
N ASP A 89 0.65 14.78 8.25
CA ASP A 89 1.41 16.02 8.25
C ASP A 89 1.59 16.54 6.82
N GLN A 90 2.49 17.49 6.62
CA GLN A 90 2.73 18.12 5.31
C GLN A 90 3.28 17.16 4.25
N SER A 91 3.94 16.07 4.63
CA SER A 91 4.63 15.16 3.69
C SER A 91 4.18 13.70 3.79
N SER A 92 3.33 13.34 4.76
CA SER A 92 2.94 11.97 5.00
C SER A 92 1.53 11.83 5.58
N VAL A 93 0.99 10.63 5.44
CA VAL A 93 -0.25 10.18 6.10
C VAL A 93 -0.04 8.79 6.68
N VAL A 94 -0.74 8.49 7.76
CA VAL A 94 -0.83 7.15 8.33
C VAL A 94 -2.25 6.65 8.14
N ILE A 95 -2.40 5.51 7.47
CA ILE A 95 -3.69 4.85 7.28
C ILE A 95 -3.77 3.58 8.12
N ARG A 96 -4.99 3.27 8.57
CA ARG A 96 -5.35 2.03 9.24
C ARG A 96 -6.39 1.28 8.42
N PHE A 97 -6.22 -0.03 8.24
CA PHE A 97 -7.18 -0.91 7.57
C PHE A 97 -7.07 -2.35 8.07
N ARG A 98 -8.00 -3.21 7.63
CA ARG A 98 -8.01 -4.64 7.97
C ARG A 98 -8.04 -5.49 6.70
N TYR A 99 -7.45 -6.68 6.77
CA TYR A 99 -7.65 -7.70 5.74
C TYR A 99 -8.90 -8.50 6.05
N GLU A 100 -9.75 -8.75 5.04
CA GLU A 100 -10.91 -9.65 5.19
C GLU A 100 -10.50 -11.12 4.98
N ASP A 101 -9.51 -11.34 4.12
CA ASP A 101 -8.95 -12.67 3.84
C ASP A 101 -8.18 -13.24 5.07
N PRO A 102 -8.56 -14.42 5.59
CA PRO A 102 -7.91 -15.02 6.77
C PRO A 102 -6.43 -15.36 6.57
N MET A 103 -6.01 -15.74 5.36
CA MET A 103 -4.60 -16.00 5.06
C MET A 103 -3.79 -14.70 5.16
N MET A 104 -4.31 -13.59 4.63
CA MET A 104 -3.67 -12.28 4.76
C MET A 104 -3.63 -11.80 6.20
N GLN A 105 -4.66 -12.06 7.01
CA GLN A 105 -4.64 -11.75 8.44
C GLN A 105 -3.55 -12.53 9.20
N ASN A 106 -3.32 -13.79 8.85
CA ASN A 106 -2.26 -14.60 9.47
C ASN A 106 -0.85 -14.11 9.09
N ILE A 107 -0.68 -13.55 7.89
CA ILE A 107 0.62 -13.06 7.39
C ILE A 107 0.91 -11.65 7.90
N PHE A 108 -0.08 -10.75 7.85
CA PHE A 108 0.10 -9.31 8.07
C PHE A 108 -0.56 -8.78 9.35
N GLY A 109 -1.29 -9.62 10.08
CA GLY A 109 -2.13 -9.22 11.21
C GLY A 109 -3.55 -8.84 10.77
N SER A 110 -4.48 -8.87 11.74
CA SER A 110 -5.88 -8.49 11.54
C SER A 110 -6.07 -6.99 11.32
N GLU A 111 -5.14 -6.18 11.82
CA GLU A 111 -5.12 -4.73 11.66
C GLU A 111 -3.75 -4.27 11.16
N VAL A 112 -3.75 -3.43 10.13
CA VAL A 112 -2.57 -2.91 9.47
C VAL A 112 -2.52 -1.41 9.63
N ILE A 113 -1.39 -0.92 10.12
CA ILE A 113 -1.03 0.50 10.12
C ILE A 113 0.03 0.70 9.05
N ARG A 114 -0.19 1.64 8.14
CA ARG A 114 0.73 1.94 7.04
C ARG A 114 0.98 3.43 6.94
N GLN A 115 2.25 3.80 6.98
CA GLN A 115 2.67 5.16 6.66
C GLN A 115 2.92 5.29 5.16
N ILE A 116 2.41 6.37 4.58
CA ILE A 116 2.55 6.75 3.18
C ILE A 116 3.25 8.10 3.15
N HIS A 117 4.36 8.17 2.43
CA HIS A 117 5.16 9.38 2.28
C HIS A 117 4.97 9.94 0.87
N PHE A 118 4.48 11.17 0.77
CA PHE A 118 4.32 11.85 -0.51
C PHE A 118 5.66 12.39 -1.00
N ASP A 119 5.87 12.25 -2.31
CA ASP A 119 7.02 12.77 -3.04
C ASP A 119 6.49 13.68 -4.15
N GLY A 120 6.15 14.91 -3.75
CA GLY A 120 5.41 15.86 -4.56
C GLY A 120 3.95 15.42 -4.83
N GLU A 121 3.36 15.94 -5.90
CA GLU A 121 1.96 15.65 -6.26
C GLU A 121 1.80 14.36 -7.08
N ILE A 122 2.91 13.90 -7.69
CA ILE A 122 2.89 12.82 -8.69
C ILE A 122 3.32 11.46 -8.12
N GLY A 123 3.80 11.41 -6.88
CA GLY A 123 4.34 10.19 -6.31
C GLY A 123 4.14 10.06 -4.81
N TYR A 124 4.14 8.81 -4.35
CA TYR A 124 4.33 8.49 -2.95
C TYR A 124 5.18 7.22 -2.84
N TYR A 125 5.65 6.92 -1.64
CA TYR A 125 6.25 5.63 -1.32
C TYR A 125 5.77 5.09 0.02
N ILE A 126 5.92 3.78 0.19
CA ILE A 126 5.73 3.06 1.46
C ILE A 126 6.96 2.22 1.73
N THR A 127 7.30 2.05 3.01
CA THR A 127 8.30 1.07 3.43
C THR A 127 7.59 -0.16 3.96
N VAL A 128 7.93 -1.34 3.43
CA VAL A 128 7.41 -2.62 3.91
C VAL A 128 8.40 -3.26 4.90
N GLN A 129 7.93 -4.23 5.70
CA GLN A 129 8.69 -4.85 6.80
C GLN A 129 10.08 -5.40 6.41
N SER A 130 10.34 -5.67 5.13
CA SER A 130 11.65 -6.13 4.64
C SER A 130 12.69 -5.01 4.43
N GLY A 131 12.36 -3.76 4.78
CA GLY A 131 13.20 -2.59 4.48
C GLY A 131 13.15 -2.16 3.01
N LEU A 132 12.35 -2.84 2.20
CA LEU A 132 12.07 -2.41 0.84
C LEU A 132 11.16 -1.19 0.86
N THR A 133 11.55 -0.15 0.13
CA THR A 133 10.70 0.99 -0.17
C THR A 133 10.08 0.80 -1.55
N GLU A 134 8.76 0.65 -1.60
CA GLU A 134 8.01 0.60 -2.85
C GLU A 134 7.50 2.00 -3.21
N TYR A 135 7.83 2.44 -4.42
CA TYR A 135 7.39 3.74 -4.95
C TYR A 135 6.16 3.57 -5.83
N PHE A 136 5.31 4.58 -5.83
CA PHE A 136 4.10 4.66 -6.64
C PHE A 136 4.07 6.01 -7.35
N ARG A 137 3.52 6.01 -8.56
CA ARG A 137 3.24 7.23 -9.33
C ARG A 137 1.75 7.35 -9.60
N LYS A 138 1.24 8.57 -9.58
CA LYS A 138 -0.16 8.87 -9.90
C LYS A 138 -0.41 8.70 -11.40
N ILE A 139 -1.56 8.15 -11.77
CA ILE A 139 -1.96 7.94 -13.17
C ILE A 139 -3.36 8.49 -13.50
N SER A 140 -4.18 8.79 -12.48
CA SER A 140 -5.48 9.46 -12.63
C SER A 140 -5.85 10.14 -11.31
#